data_AF-A0A2D5XCH8-F1
#
_entry.id   AF-A0A2D5XCH8-F1
#
_cell.length_a   1.000
_cell.length_b   1.000
_cell.length_c   1.000
_cell.angle_alpha   90.00
_cell.angle_beta   90.00
_cell.angle_gamma   90.00
#
_symmetry.space_group_name_H-M   'P 1'
#
loop_
_entity.id
_entity.type
_entity.pdbx_description
1 polymer ?
#
loop_
_entity_poly.entity_id
_entity_poly.type
_entity_poly.pdbx_seq_one_letter_code
_entity_poly.pdbx_strand_id
1 'polypeptide(L)'
;MARAYQKGYDKITIKYNKPELAIAIQDKTKELLGFEIMQQTKDTIIINSISQKLNIDFNSSLRKCFLITLDMADTCLEAFAKGDKKTLENLYHRDFDLNKFCYFCLRSINKEFHGEFGTYILYYLIENLEDVGDEYKILAQHLAKVNAKQKKNLIKIISDVNELTKIAYDFFYKPEKEKAVRSITLHGEVRKNINSMLSTKDINETAALNALDVIARIMYHYPTMRLDTLKELKGK
;
A
#
# COMPACT_ATOMS: atom_id res chain seq x y z
N MET A 1 -6.10 12.70 11.73
CA MET A 1 -6.17 11.69 12.81
C MET A 1 -5.16 10.55 12.63
N ALA A 2 -5.08 9.90 11.46
CA ALA A 2 -4.11 8.82 11.21
C ALA A 2 -2.67 9.22 11.57
N ARG A 3 -2.22 10.41 11.17
CA ARG A 3 -0.90 10.95 11.55
C ARG A 3 -0.68 11.09 13.06
N ALA A 4 -1.71 11.45 13.84
CA ALA A 4 -1.60 11.52 15.30
C ALA A 4 -1.46 10.12 15.92
N TYR A 5 -2.24 9.15 15.40
CA TYR A 5 -2.13 7.74 15.78
C TYR A 5 -0.74 7.18 15.47
N GLN A 6 -0.24 7.38 14.25
CA GLN A 6 1.09 6.95 13.80
C GLN A 6 2.20 7.59 14.66
N LYS A 7 2.04 8.85 15.10
CA LYS A 7 3.00 9.51 16.02
C LYS A 7 2.99 8.95 17.45
N GLY A 8 2.14 7.98 17.76
CA GLY A 8 2.11 7.34 19.09
C GLY A 8 1.13 7.95 20.10
N TYR A 9 0.26 8.88 19.68
CA TYR A 9 -0.68 9.54 20.60
C TYR A 9 -1.72 8.54 21.09
N ASP A 10 -2.06 8.54 22.37
CA ASP A 10 -3.05 7.62 22.97
C ASP A 10 -4.48 8.21 23.02
N LYS A 11 -4.60 9.52 22.76
CA LYS A 11 -5.85 10.27 22.72
C LYS A 11 -5.82 11.27 21.56
N ILE A 12 -6.90 11.30 20.79
CA ILE A 12 -7.12 12.23 19.69
C ILE A 12 -8.45 12.94 19.94
N THR A 13 -8.44 14.27 19.96
CA THR A 13 -9.65 15.09 20.07
C THR A 13 -9.81 15.91 18.80
N ILE A 14 -10.95 15.78 18.14
CA ILE A 14 -11.23 16.43 16.86
C ILE A 14 -12.47 17.28 17.01
N LYS A 15 -12.36 18.57 16.67
CA LYS A 15 -13.50 19.47 16.56
C LYS A 15 -14.05 19.44 15.13
N TYR A 16 -15.37 19.47 15.00
CA TYR A 16 -16.06 19.48 13.71
C TYR A 16 -17.30 20.37 13.76
N ASN A 17 -17.76 20.83 12.60
CA ASN A 17 -18.90 21.74 12.48
C ASN A 17 -19.96 21.28 11.47
N LYS A 18 -19.77 20.09 10.88
CA LYS A 18 -20.62 19.52 9.85
C LYS A 18 -20.85 18.03 10.12
N PRO A 19 -22.09 17.50 10.04
CA PRO A 19 -22.37 16.08 10.26
C PRO A 19 -21.57 15.15 9.34
N GLU A 20 -21.30 15.56 8.10
CA GLU A 20 -20.55 14.76 7.13
C GLU A 20 -19.10 14.53 7.57
N LEU A 21 -18.51 15.50 8.28
CA LEU A 21 -17.17 15.35 8.86
C LEU A 21 -17.17 14.33 10.00
N ALA A 22 -18.26 14.26 10.78
CA ALA A 22 -18.37 13.28 11.86
C ALA A 22 -18.38 11.85 11.31
N ILE A 23 -19.13 11.61 10.22
CA ILE A 23 -19.19 10.31 9.54
C ILE A 23 -17.81 9.94 8.99
N ALA A 24 -17.14 10.88 8.31
CA ALA A 24 -15.79 10.64 7.80
C ALA A 24 -14.77 10.32 8.90
N ILE A 25 -14.87 10.98 10.07
CA ILE A 25 -14.03 10.68 11.24
C ILE A 25 -14.35 9.28 11.78
N GLN A 26 -15.62 8.91 11.88
CA GLN A 26 -16.04 7.58 12.33
C GLN A 26 -15.49 6.48 11.42
N ASP A 27 -15.62 6.66 10.10
CA ASP A 27 -15.12 5.69 9.14
C ASP A 27 -13.59 5.57 9.20
N LYS A 28 -12.86 6.70 9.27
CA LYS A 28 -11.40 6.67 9.39
C LYS A 28 -10.91 6.12 10.73
N THR A 29 -11.73 6.15 11.78
CA THR A 29 -11.40 5.51 13.09
C THR A 29 -11.26 4.01 12.95
N LYS A 30 -12.04 3.37 12.06
CA LYS A 30 -11.99 1.91 11.83
C LYS A 30 -10.62 1.43 11.34
N GLU A 31 -9.79 2.33 10.82
CA GLU A 31 -8.42 2.03 10.39
C GLU A 31 -7.39 2.13 11.52
N LEU A 32 -7.76 2.61 12.71
CA LEU A 32 -6.85 2.82 13.83
C LEU A 32 -6.93 1.64 14.80
N LEU A 33 -6.07 0.63 14.61
CA LEU A 33 -6.08 -0.57 15.46
C LEU A 33 -5.93 -0.21 16.95
N GLY A 34 -6.88 -0.70 17.76
CA GLY A 34 -6.95 -0.48 19.20
C GLY A 34 -7.51 0.86 19.64
N PHE A 35 -8.10 1.65 18.74
CA PHE A 35 -8.71 2.95 19.04
C PHE A 35 -10.22 2.89 18.88
N GLU A 36 -10.94 3.49 19.82
CA GLU A 36 -12.40 3.58 19.79
C GLU A 36 -12.86 5.01 20.06
N ILE A 37 -14.05 5.34 19.55
CA ILE A 37 -14.72 6.60 19.86
C ILE A 37 -15.31 6.50 21.25
N MET A 38 -14.73 7.23 22.20
CA MET A 38 -15.17 7.24 23.59
C MET A 38 -16.28 8.24 23.85
N GLN A 39 -16.30 9.34 23.09
CA GLN A 39 -17.29 10.39 23.24
C GLN A 39 -17.51 11.12 21.92
N GLN A 40 -18.78 11.41 21.63
CA GLN A 40 -19.18 12.27 20.52
C GLN A 40 -20.23 13.27 21.01
N THR A 41 -19.93 14.56 20.87
CA THR A 41 -20.86 15.69 21.08
C THR A 41 -21.24 16.28 19.73
N LYS A 42 -22.02 17.36 19.71
CA LYS A 42 -22.42 18.09 18.49
C LYS A 42 -21.26 18.67 17.66
N ASP A 43 -20.09 18.87 18.28
CA ASP A 43 -18.96 19.59 17.70
C ASP A 43 -17.60 18.94 18.00
N THR A 44 -17.57 17.83 18.74
CA THR A 44 -16.33 17.18 19.19
C THR A 44 -16.44 15.67 19.14
N ILE A 45 -15.40 15.00 18.65
CA ILE A 45 -15.20 13.54 18.76
C ILE A 45 -13.89 13.30 19.52
N ILE A 46 -13.95 12.41 20.52
CA ILE A 46 -12.80 11.95 21.31
C ILE A 46 -12.57 10.48 21.02
N ILE A 47 -11.38 10.17 20.54
CA ILE A 47 -10.92 8.82 20.18
C ILE A 47 -9.76 8.45 21.09
N ASN A 48 -9.83 7.31 21.77
CA ASN A 48 -8.78 6.87 22.68
C ASN A 48 -8.31 5.46 22.35
N SER A 49 -7.06 5.17 22.69
CA SER A 49 -6.57 3.80 22.78
C SER A 49 -7.34 3.05 23.87
N ILE A 50 -7.98 1.93 23.52
CA ILE A 50 -8.72 1.09 24.48
C ILE A 50 -7.83 0.04 25.16
N SER A 51 -6.59 -0.11 24.69
CA SER A 51 -5.58 -0.96 25.32
C SER A 51 -4.26 -0.20 25.47
N GLN A 52 -3.55 -0.46 26.58
CA GLN A 52 -2.17 0.00 26.77
C GLN A 52 -1.18 -0.83 25.96
N LYS A 53 -1.49 -2.10 25.68
CA LYS A 53 -0.68 -3.00 24.86
C LYS A 53 -1.58 -3.84 23.96
N LEU A 54 -1.39 -3.70 22.65
CA LEU A 54 -1.98 -4.63 21.69
C LEU A 54 -1.10 -5.88 21.68
N ASN A 55 -1.69 -7.06 21.86
CA ASN A 55 -1.00 -8.35 21.69
C ASN A 55 -0.85 -8.68 20.20
N ILE A 56 -0.32 -7.72 19.43
CA ILE A 56 -0.10 -7.81 18.00
C ILE A 56 1.40 -7.61 17.77
N ASP A 57 2.01 -8.55 17.06
CA ASP A 57 3.43 -8.50 16.72
C ASP A 57 3.69 -7.61 15.50
N PHE A 58 4.74 -6.79 15.57
CA PHE A 58 5.13 -5.89 14.49
C PHE A 58 5.50 -6.63 13.22
N ASN A 59 6.35 -7.67 13.31
CA ASN A 59 6.86 -8.38 12.15
C ASN A 59 5.74 -9.12 11.40
N SER A 60 4.85 -9.75 12.17
CA SER A 60 3.67 -10.43 11.65
C SER A 60 2.70 -9.44 10.98
N SER A 61 2.54 -8.24 11.55
CA SER A 61 1.71 -7.17 10.97
C SER A 61 2.29 -6.64 9.67
N LEU A 62 3.59 -6.35 9.63
CA LEU A 62 4.26 -5.89 8.43
C LEU A 62 4.18 -6.93 7.31
N ARG A 63 4.34 -8.21 7.66
CA ARG A 63 4.16 -9.31 6.70
C ARG A 63 2.75 -9.36 6.17
N LYS A 64 1.75 -9.13 7.03
CA LYS A 64 0.35 -9.05 6.64
C LYS A 64 0.10 -7.90 5.65
N CYS A 65 0.73 -6.74 5.82
CA CYS A 65 0.66 -5.65 4.85
C CYS A 65 1.05 -6.12 3.45
N PHE A 66 2.25 -6.70 3.30
CA PHE A 66 2.71 -7.20 2.00
C PHE A 66 1.77 -8.25 1.39
N LEU A 67 1.29 -9.19 2.20
CA LEU A 67 0.37 -10.22 1.71
C LEU A 67 -0.97 -9.63 1.25
N ILE A 68 -1.46 -8.56 1.88
CA ILE A 68 -2.64 -7.83 1.41
C ILE A 68 -2.32 -7.15 0.08
N THR A 69 -1.17 -6.47 -0.04
CA THR A 69 -0.76 -5.82 -1.30
C THR A 69 -0.64 -6.81 -2.46
N LEU A 70 -0.07 -7.99 -2.22
CA LEU A 70 0.03 -9.05 -3.25
C LEU A 70 -1.35 -9.56 -3.68
N ASP A 71 -2.26 -9.77 -2.72
CA ASP A 71 -3.64 -10.14 -3.02
C ASP A 71 -4.38 -9.05 -3.81
N MET A 72 -4.14 -7.78 -3.51
CA MET A 72 -4.69 -6.66 -4.29
C MET A 72 -4.16 -6.66 -5.73
N ALA A 73 -2.87 -6.90 -5.89
CA ALA A 73 -2.22 -7.02 -7.19
C ALA A 73 -2.85 -8.13 -8.03
N ASP A 74 -2.95 -9.34 -7.46
CA ASP A 74 -3.52 -10.51 -8.13
C ASP A 74 -5.00 -10.30 -8.44
N THR A 75 -5.76 -9.69 -7.52
CA THR A 75 -7.17 -9.36 -7.73
C THR A 75 -7.36 -8.40 -8.91
N CYS A 76 -6.53 -7.36 -9.03
CA CYS A 76 -6.57 -6.44 -10.17
C CYS A 76 -6.36 -7.17 -11.50
N LEU A 77 -5.35 -8.03 -11.58
CA LEU A 77 -5.02 -8.78 -12.80
C LEU A 77 -6.15 -9.74 -13.18
N GLU A 78 -6.59 -10.56 -12.23
CA GLU A 78 -7.58 -11.59 -12.48
C GLU A 78 -8.95 -11.00 -12.81
N ALA A 79 -9.43 -10.05 -12.00
CA ALA A 79 -10.74 -9.45 -12.19
C ALA A 79 -10.78 -8.67 -13.50
N PHE A 80 -9.72 -7.94 -13.83
CA PHE A 80 -9.64 -7.25 -15.12
C PHE A 80 -9.64 -8.24 -16.29
N ALA A 81 -8.79 -9.27 -16.26
CA ALA A 81 -8.73 -10.28 -17.33
C ALA A 81 -10.07 -11.00 -17.56
N LYS A 82 -10.84 -11.22 -16.48
CA LYS A 82 -12.18 -11.84 -16.51
C LYS A 82 -13.31 -10.84 -16.83
N GLY A 83 -13.04 -9.54 -16.84
CA GLY A 83 -14.05 -8.49 -16.98
C GLY A 83 -14.97 -8.34 -15.77
N ASP A 84 -14.53 -8.78 -14.59
CA ASP A 84 -15.27 -8.71 -13.33
C ASP A 84 -15.15 -7.33 -12.69
N LYS A 85 -16.02 -6.41 -13.13
CA LYS A 85 -16.06 -5.04 -12.64
C LYS A 85 -16.39 -4.95 -11.15
N LYS A 86 -17.27 -5.83 -10.66
CA LYS A 86 -17.73 -5.79 -9.28
C LYS A 86 -16.57 -6.07 -8.31
N THR A 87 -15.73 -7.03 -8.64
CA THR A 87 -14.54 -7.33 -7.82
C THR A 87 -13.57 -6.14 -7.80
N LEU A 88 -13.33 -5.49 -8.94
CA LEU A 88 -12.50 -4.29 -9.03
C LEU A 88 -13.07 -3.11 -8.22
N GLU A 89 -14.38 -2.88 -8.31
CA GLU A 89 -15.09 -1.80 -7.59
C GLU A 89 -15.05 -1.98 -6.06
N ASN A 90 -14.92 -3.21 -5.57
CA ASN A 90 -14.88 -3.51 -4.13
C ASN A 90 -13.46 -3.62 -3.55
N LEU A 91 -12.41 -3.41 -4.36
CA LEU A 91 -11.02 -3.56 -3.90
C LEU A 91 -10.65 -2.57 -2.78
N TYR A 92 -11.34 -1.42 -2.68
CA TYR A 92 -11.12 -0.43 -1.63
C TYR A 92 -11.30 -1.00 -0.21
N HIS A 93 -12.01 -2.12 -0.04
CA HIS A 93 -12.08 -2.79 1.26
C HIS A 93 -10.74 -3.38 1.70
N ARG A 94 -9.93 -3.87 0.75
CA ARG A 94 -8.59 -4.41 1.03
C ARG A 94 -7.59 -3.30 1.37
N ASP A 95 -7.75 -2.14 0.76
CA ASP A 95 -7.01 -0.92 1.08
C ASP A 95 -7.21 -0.51 2.56
N PHE A 96 -8.45 -0.53 3.06
CA PHE A 96 -8.71 -0.28 4.49
C PHE A 96 -8.00 -1.27 5.42
N ASP A 97 -7.93 -2.55 5.03
CA ASP A 97 -7.22 -3.54 5.83
C ASP A 97 -5.71 -3.33 5.78
N LEU A 98 -5.15 -2.95 4.63
CA LEU A 98 -3.74 -2.59 4.50
C LEU A 98 -3.39 -1.39 5.39
N ASN A 99 -4.20 -0.32 5.35
CA ASN A 99 -4.00 0.88 6.16
C ASN A 99 -3.95 0.57 7.66
N LYS A 100 -4.84 -0.30 8.15
CA LYS A 100 -4.83 -0.74 9.57
C LYS A 100 -3.47 -1.26 10.00
N PHE A 101 -2.90 -2.18 9.23
CA PHE A 101 -1.63 -2.80 9.58
C PHE A 101 -0.45 -1.86 9.35
N CYS A 102 -0.43 -1.08 8.25
CA CYS A 102 0.61 -0.08 8.01
C CYS A 102 0.64 0.97 9.13
N TYR A 103 -0.51 1.54 9.49
CA TYR A 103 -0.59 2.55 10.55
C TYR A 103 -0.15 1.97 11.90
N PHE A 104 -0.53 0.74 12.21
CA PHE A 104 -0.05 0.07 13.41
C PHE A 104 1.47 -0.08 13.41
N CYS A 105 2.07 -0.55 12.31
CA CYS A 105 3.53 -0.65 12.19
C CYS A 105 4.23 0.70 12.37
N LEU A 106 3.74 1.77 11.73
CA LEU A 106 4.29 3.12 11.87
C LEU A 106 4.17 3.64 13.31
N ARG A 107 3.06 3.35 13.98
CA ARG A 107 2.84 3.66 15.39
C ARG A 107 3.81 2.91 16.29
N SER A 108 3.98 1.60 16.07
CA SER A 108 4.93 0.80 16.84
C SER A 108 6.34 1.37 16.71
N ILE A 109 6.77 1.74 15.50
CA ILE A 109 8.08 2.39 15.27
C ILE A 109 8.25 3.66 16.12
N ASN A 110 7.23 4.52 16.14
CA ASN A 110 7.30 5.79 16.87
C ASN A 110 7.16 5.64 18.38
N LYS A 111 6.56 4.57 18.91
CA LYS A 111 6.43 4.35 20.36
C LYS A 111 7.59 3.59 20.97
N GLU A 112 7.99 2.48 20.37
CA GLU A 112 8.85 1.49 21.04
C GLU A 112 9.70 0.62 20.11
N PHE A 113 9.29 0.43 18.85
CA PHE A 113 9.97 -0.46 17.93
C PHE A 113 11.14 0.23 17.24
N HIS A 114 12.34 -0.25 17.52
CA HIS A 114 13.55 0.12 16.80
C HIS A 114 14.02 -1.11 16.03
N GLY A 115 13.87 -1.07 14.70
CA GLY A 115 14.28 -2.18 13.83
C GLY A 115 15.79 -2.36 13.85
N GLU A 116 16.24 -3.58 13.56
CA GLU A 116 17.68 -3.87 13.35
C GLU A 116 18.23 -3.14 12.12
N PHE A 117 17.33 -2.84 11.17
CA PHE A 117 17.58 -2.02 9.99
C PHE A 117 17.16 -0.58 10.27
N GLY A 118 17.89 0.39 9.69
CA GLY A 118 17.72 1.82 9.92
C GLY A 118 16.25 2.23 10.00
N THR A 119 15.79 2.57 11.21
CA THR A 119 14.38 2.80 11.56
C THR A 119 13.69 3.77 10.61
N TYR A 120 14.39 4.81 10.16
CA TYR A 120 13.85 5.80 9.21
C TYR A 120 13.59 5.24 7.82
N ILE A 121 14.46 4.36 7.33
CA ILE A 121 14.25 3.70 6.04
C ILE A 121 13.10 2.70 6.16
N LEU A 122 12.99 1.98 7.28
CA LEU A 122 11.85 1.10 7.54
C LEU A 122 10.53 1.87 7.57
N TYR A 123 10.49 2.99 8.29
CA TYR A 123 9.34 3.87 8.33
C TYR A 123 8.92 4.32 6.92
N TYR A 124 9.89 4.81 6.13
CA TYR A 124 9.65 5.23 4.75
C TYR A 124 9.12 4.09 3.87
N LEU A 125 9.67 2.88 3.98
CA LEU A 125 9.20 1.71 3.22
C LEU A 125 7.80 1.27 3.64
N ILE A 126 7.38 1.50 4.88
CA ILE A 126 6.01 1.16 5.33
C ILE A 126 5.00 2.19 4.84
N GLU A 127 5.34 3.49 4.87
CA GLU A 127 4.52 4.54 4.26
C GLU A 127 4.30 4.25 2.76
N ASN A 128 5.37 3.95 2.04
CA ASN A 128 5.30 3.57 0.64
C ASN A 128 4.41 2.33 0.39
N LEU A 129 4.33 1.41 1.34
CA LEU A 129 3.47 0.22 1.19
C LEU A 129 1.99 0.59 1.29
N GLU A 130 1.65 1.57 2.14
CA GLU A 130 0.30 2.15 2.19
C GLU A 130 -0.02 2.89 0.91
N ASP A 131 0.88 3.76 0.43
CA ASP A 131 0.69 4.49 -0.83
C ASP A 131 0.42 3.52 -2.01
N VAL A 132 1.07 2.36 -2.02
CA VAL A 132 0.82 1.34 -3.06
C VAL A 132 -0.58 0.72 -2.95
N GLY A 133 -1.10 0.56 -1.73
CA GLY A 133 -2.50 0.19 -1.49
C GLY A 133 -3.47 1.17 -2.14
N ASP A 134 -3.26 2.45 -1.87
CA ASP A 134 -4.04 3.55 -2.44
C ASP A 134 -3.99 3.53 -3.97
N GLU A 135 -2.82 3.33 -4.56
CA GLU A 135 -2.64 3.24 -6.00
C GLU A 135 -3.30 1.98 -6.61
N TYR A 136 -3.27 0.83 -5.94
CA TYR A 136 -4.02 -0.35 -6.39
C TYR A 136 -5.53 -0.11 -6.36
N LYS A 137 -6.04 0.61 -5.36
CA LYS A 137 -7.44 1.03 -5.31
C LYS A 137 -7.78 1.94 -6.50
N ILE A 138 -6.94 2.94 -6.80
CA ILE A 138 -7.11 3.84 -7.95
C ILE A 138 -7.09 3.04 -9.26
N LEU A 139 -6.11 2.14 -9.42
CA LEU A 139 -5.99 1.25 -10.56
C LEU A 139 -7.28 0.46 -10.78
N ALA A 140 -7.79 -0.21 -9.74
CA ALA A 140 -9.00 -1.03 -9.85
C ALA A 140 -10.23 -0.21 -10.28
N GLN A 141 -10.41 0.99 -9.74
CA GLN A 141 -11.51 1.89 -10.12
C GLN A 141 -11.49 2.25 -11.61
N HIS A 142 -10.31 2.43 -12.20
CA HIS A 142 -10.16 2.71 -13.62
C HIS A 142 -10.28 1.46 -14.47
N LEU A 143 -9.70 0.33 -14.05
CA LEU A 143 -9.84 -0.95 -14.76
C LEU A 143 -11.30 -1.40 -14.87
N ALA A 144 -12.14 -1.13 -13.87
CA ALA A 144 -13.58 -1.44 -13.91
C ALA A 144 -14.32 -0.72 -15.06
N LYS A 145 -13.77 0.40 -15.55
CA LYS A 145 -14.32 1.21 -16.63
C LYS A 145 -13.71 0.89 -18.00
N VAL A 146 -12.60 0.13 -18.04
CA VAL A 146 -11.91 -0.27 -19.28
C VAL A 146 -12.44 -1.62 -19.77
N ASN A 147 -12.60 -1.78 -21.09
CA ASN A 147 -13.01 -3.07 -21.67
C ASN A 147 -11.81 -4.00 -21.88
N ALA A 148 -11.68 -5.02 -21.03
CA ALA A 148 -10.54 -5.94 -21.01
C ALA A 148 -10.34 -6.79 -22.28
N LYS A 149 -11.41 -7.12 -23.02
CA LYS A 149 -11.34 -8.08 -24.15
C LYS A 149 -10.35 -7.70 -25.26
N GLN A 150 -10.00 -6.42 -25.34
CA GLN A 150 -9.12 -5.88 -26.39
C GLN A 150 -7.78 -5.35 -25.83
N LYS A 151 -7.48 -5.57 -24.54
CA LYS A 151 -6.40 -4.89 -23.82
C LYS A 151 -5.29 -5.84 -23.35
N LYS A 152 -4.85 -6.74 -24.22
CA LYS A 152 -3.77 -7.73 -23.93
C LYS A 152 -2.49 -7.07 -23.44
N ASN A 153 -2.10 -5.93 -24.02
CA ASN A 153 -0.90 -5.21 -23.61
C ASN A 153 -1.03 -4.65 -22.19
N LEU A 154 -2.19 -4.09 -21.83
CA LEU A 154 -2.44 -3.62 -20.47
C LEU A 154 -2.41 -4.78 -19.46
N ILE A 155 -3.02 -5.92 -19.78
CA ILE A 155 -2.96 -7.13 -18.96
C ILE A 155 -1.51 -7.57 -18.72
N LYS A 156 -0.66 -7.52 -19.75
CA LYS A 156 0.77 -7.83 -19.61
C LYS A 156 1.48 -6.85 -18.68
N ILE A 157 1.22 -5.54 -18.81
CA ILE A 157 1.81 -4.53 -17.92
C ILE A 157 1.37 -4.76 -16.47
N ILE A 158 0.08 -5.02 -16.22
CA ILE A 158 -0.41 -5.35 -14.87
C ILE A 158 0.34 -6.57 -14.32
N SER A 159 0.49 -7.63 -15.11
CA SER A 159 1.24 -8.82 -14.71
C SER A 159 2.70 -8.52 -14.36
N ASP A 160 3.36 -7.63 -15.10
CA ASP A 160 4.76 -7.27 -14.85
C ASP A 160 4.92 -6.40 -13.59
N VAL A 161 3.96 -5.51 -13.33
CA VAL A 161 3.90 -4.73 -12.08
C VAL A 161 3.60 -5.62 -10.87
N ASN A 162 2.75 -6.64 -11.03
CA ASN A 162 2.52 -7.64 -10.00
C ASN A 162 3.80 -8.44 -9.70
N GLU A 163 4.58 -8.79 -10.73
CA GLU A 163 5.89 -9.43 -10.55
C GLU A 163 6.86 -8.52 -9.77
N LEU A 164 6.91 -7.21 -10.07
CA LEU A 164 7.69 -6.25 -9.27
C LEU A 164 7.25 -6.22 -7.81
N THR A 165 5.94 -6.23 -7.57
CA THR A 165 5.36 -6.27 -6.21
C THR A 165 5.79 -7.53 -5.46
N LYS A 166 5.78 -8.67 -6.14
CA LYS A 166 6.28 -9.94 -5.59
C LYS A 166 7.77 -9.91 -5.30
N ILE A 167 8.58 -9.37 -6.21
CA ILE A 167 10.03 -9.21 -6.00
C ILE A 167 10.30 -8.31 -4.79
N ALA A 168 9.54 -7.21 -4.63
CA ALA A 168 9.69 -6.33 -3.47
C ALA A 168 9.46 -7.07 -2.15
N TYR A 169 8.37 -7.85 -2.04
CA TYR A 169 8.11 -8.71 -0.89
C TYR A 169 9.22 -9.75 -0.67
N ASP A 170 9.56 -10.51 -1.72
CA ASP A 170 10.52 -11.60 -1.62
C ASP A 170 11.92 -11.10 -1.27
N PHE A 171 12.33 -9.94 -1.81
CA PHE A 171 13.59 -9.29 -1.47
C PHE A 171 13.58 -8.74 -0.05
N PHE A 172 12.46 -8.15 0.39
CA PHE A 172 12.35 -7.60 1.74
C PHE A 172 12.60 -8.67 2.81
N TYR A 173 12.07 -9.87 2.64
CA TYR A 173 12.24 -10.96 3.61
C TYR A 173 13.43 -11.87 3.31
N LYS A 174 13.84 -11.99 2.04
CA LYS A 174 14.96 -12.83 1.62
C LYS A 174 15.76 -12.12 0.51
N PRO A 175 16.66 -11.20 0.89
CA PRO A 175 17.50 -10.47 -0.07
C PRO A 175 18.40 -11.42 -0.85
N GLU A 176 18.29 -11.39 -2.16
CA GLU A 176 19.08 -12.19 -3.10
C GLU A 176 19.45 -11.30 -4.30
N LYS A 177 20.71 -11.41 -4.76
CA LYS A 177 21.25 -10.55 -5.83
C LYS A 177 20.41 -10.65 -7.11
N GLU A 178 19.96 -11.85 -7.45
CA GLU A 178 19.18 -12.16 -8.64
C GLU A 178 17.85 -11.40 -8.65
N LYS A 179 17.22 -11.24 -7.47
CA LYS A 179 15.98 -10.47 -7.31
C LYS A 179 16.21 -8.97 -7.52
N ALA A 180 17.31 -8.43 -6.99
CA ALA A 180 17.66 -7.02 -7.23
C ALA A 180 17.89 -6.75 -8.72
N VAL A 181 18.66 -7.62 -9.39
CA VAL A 181 18.92 -7.51 -10.84
C VAL A 181 17.62 -7.62 -11.63
N ARG A 182 16.78 -8.62 -11.31
CA ARG A 182 15.47 -8.79 -11.98
C ARG A 182 14.58 -7.56 -11.79
N SER A 183 14.53 -6.99 -10.58
CA SER A 183 13.76 -5.78 -10.30
C SER A 183 14.17 -4.60 -11.17
N ILE A 184 15.48 -4.35 -11.31
CA ILE A 184 16.02 -3.26 -12.14
C ILE A 184 15.62 -3.45 -13.61
N THR A 185 15.86 -4.64 -14.17
CA THR A 185 15.54 -4.93 -15.57
C THR A 185 14.05 -4.83 -15.84
N LEU A 186 13.22 -5.46 -15.00
CA LEU A 186 11.78 -5.49 -15.17
C LEU A 186 11.14 -4.10 -15.02
N HIS A 187 11.62 -3.27 -14.08
CA HIS A 187 11.16 -1.89 -13.96
C HIS A 187 11.44 -1.07 -15.24
N GLY A 188 12.61 -1.27 -15.87
CA GLY A 188 12.92 -0.66 -17.16
C GLY A 188 11.98 -1.12 -18.29
N GLU A 189 11.68 -2.43 -18.34
CA GLU A 189 10.74 -3.02 -19.30
C GLU A 189 9.32 -2.45 -19.11
N VAL A 190 8.81 -2.44 -17.87
CA VAL A 190 7.49 -1.89 -17.52
C VAL A 190 7.38 -0.44 -17.96
N ARG A 191 8.36 0.40 -17.61
CA ARG A 191 8.33 1.83 -17.96
C ARG A 191 8.31 2.05 -19.47
N LYS A 192 9.10 1.27 -20.23
CA LYS A 192 9.10 1.31 -21.70
C LYS A 192 7.73 0.93 -22.26
N ASN A 193 7.12 -0.13 -21.71
CA ASN A 193 5.81 -0.61 -22.15
C ASN A 193 4.71 0.41 -21.85
N ILE A 194 4.69 1.01 -20.65
CA ILE A 194 3.76 2.08 -20.27
C ILE A 194 3.90 3.27 -21.24
N ASN A 195 5.12 3.77 -21.45
CA ASN A 195 5.36 4.92 -22.33
C ASN A 195 4.86 4.69 -23.76
N SER A 196 4.97 3.46 -24.28
CA SER A 196 4.46 3.14 -25.62
C SER A 196 2.93 3.17 -25.72
N MET A 197 2.23 3.06 -24.59
CA MET A 197 0.76 3.07 -24.50
C MET A 197 0.15 4.41 -24.05
N LEU A 198 0.95 5.37 -23.56
CA LEU A 198 0.46 6.66 -23.06
C LEU A 198 -0.27 7.51 -24.12
N SER A 199 -0.13 7.19 -25.40
CA SER A 199 -0.84 7.85 -26.51
C SER A 199 -2.32 7.45 -26.65
N THR A 200 -2.82 6.55 -25.78
CA THR A 200 -4.23 6.17 -25.76
C THR A 200 -5.17 7.36 -25.54
N LYS A 201 -6.37 7.31 -26.15
CA LYS A 201 -7.43 8.31 -25.97
C LYS A 201 -8.40 7.95 -24.84
N ASP A 202 -8.31 6.76 -24.27
CA ASP A 202 -9.15 6.34 -23.15
C ASP A 202 -8.57 6.85 -21.83
N ILE A 203 -9.26 7.82 -21.22
CA ILE A 203 -8.85 8.44 -19.96
C ILE A 203 -8.69 7.43 -18.82
N ASN A 204 -9.49 6.37 -18.78
CA ASN A 204 -9.37 5.34 -17.73
C ASN A 204 -8.17 4.44 -17.98
N GLU A 205 -7.86 4.15 -19.24
CA GLU A 205 -6.63 3.43 -19.59
C GLU A 205 -5.39 4.27 -19.25
N THR A 206 -5.37 5.56 -19.56
CA THR A 206 -4.28 6.47 -19.17
C THR A 206 -4.11 6.52 -17.66
N ALA A 207 -5.20 6.64 -16.91
CA ALA A 207 -5.15 6.69 -15.45
C ALA A 207 -4.67 5.35 -14.85
N ALA A 208 -5.10 4.22 -15.41
CA ALA A 208 -4.60 2.90 -15.02
C ALA A 208 -3.09 2.76 -15.29
N LEU A 209 -2.61 3.23 -16.45
CA LEU A 209 -1.18 3.25 -16.78
C LEU A 209 -0.38 4.12 -15.81
N ASN A 210 -0.91 5.27 -15.40
CA ASN A 210 -0.27 6.13 -14.41
C ASN A 210 -0.16 5.44 -13.04
N ALA A 211 -1.25 4.85 -12.54
CA ALA A 211 -1.23 4.10 -11.28
C ALA A 211 -0.21 2.95 -11.33
N LEU A 212 -0.15 2.21 -12.46
CA LEU A 212 0.84 1.16 -12.68
C LEU A 212 2.29 1.67 -12.66
N ASP A 213 2.57 2.85 -13.24
CA ASP A 213 3.90 3.47 -13.20
C ASP A 213 4.31 3.85 -11.77
N VAL A 214 3.37 4.41 -11.00
CA VAL A 214 3.59 4.76 -9.59
C VAL A 214 3.89 3.51 -8.76
N ILE A 215 3.05 2.46 -8.87
CA ILE A 215 3.26 1.20 -8.17
C ILE A 215 4.62 0.59 -8.53
N ALA A 216 4.95 0.54 -9.83
CA ALA A 216 6.22 -0.02 -10.31
C ALA A 216 7.42 0.72 -9.71
N ARG A 217 7.38 2.05 -9.69
CA ARG A 217 8.43 2.89 -9.11
C ARG A 217 8.60 2.67 -7.61
N ILE A 218 7.50 2.59 -6.87
CA ILE A 218 7.55 2.36 -5.42
C ILE A 218 8.05 0.95 -5.11
N MET A 219 7.55 -0.08 -5.79
CA MET A 219 7.97 -1.47 -5.58
C MET A 219 9.43 -1.68 -5.95
N TYR A 220 9.91 -1.03 -7.00
CA TYR A 220 11.32 -0.98 -7.37
C TYR A 220 12.22 -0.42 -6.25
N HIS A 221 11.72 0.50 -5.42
CA HIS A 221 12.50 1.08 -4.33
C HIS A 221 12.84 0.08 -3.21
N TYR A 222 12.06 -0.98 -3.01
CA TYR A 222 12.31 -1.95 -1.94
C TYR A 222 13.66 -2.67 -2.12
N PRO A 223 13.98 -3.26 -3.29
CA PRO A 223 15.32 -3.79 -3.52
C PRO A 223 16.41 -2.72 -3.48
N THR A 224 16.20 -1.56 -4.11
CA THR A 224 17.28 -0.56 -4.24
C THR A 224 17.66 0.11 -2.93
N MET A 225 16.69 0.36 -2.05
CA MET A 225 16.91 0.96 -0.73
C MET A 225 17.51 -0.03 0.28
N ARG A 226 17.56 -1.31 -0.08
CA ARG A 226 18.01 -2.40 0.78
C ARG A 226 19.16 -3.21 0.17
N LEU A 227 19.90 -2.66 -0.79
CA LEU A 227 21.06 -3.34 -1.37
C LEU A 227 22.15 -3.62 -0.33
N ASP A 228 22.23 -2.82 0.74
CA ASP A 228 23.09 -3.03 1.91
C ASP A 228 22.84 -4.37 2.62
N THR A 229 21.66 -4.97 2.41
CA THR A 229 21.30 -6.28 2.99
C THR A 229 21.88 -7.47 2.22
N LEU A 230 22.44 -7.24 1.02
CA LEU A 230 23.11 -8.28 0.23
C LEU A 230 24.44 -8.66 0.87
N LYS A 231 24.68 -9.96 1.04
CA LYS A 231 25.91 -10.48 1.66
C LYS A 231 27.14 -10.15 0.84
N GLU A 232 26.99 -10.08 -0.47
CA GLU A 232 28.05 -9.78 -1.45
C GLU A 232 28.49 -8.31 -1.43
N LEU A 233 27.68 -7.42 -0.86
CA LEU A 233 27.95 -5.98 -0.76
C LEU A 233 28.43 -5.56 0.63
N LYS A 234 28.54 -6.50 1.58
CA LYS A 234 29.15 -6.22 2.88
C LYS A 234 30.65 -5.94 2.68
N GLY A 235 31.00 -4.66 2.72
CA GLY A 235 32.39 -4.21 2.74
C GLY A 235 33.14 -4.84 3.92
N LYS A 236 34.41 -5.17 3.67
CA LYS A 236 35.38 -5.40 4.75
C LYS A 236 35.52 -4.16 5.62
#